data_AF-A0A151EMV0-F1
#
_entry.id   AF-A0A151EMV0-F1
#
_cell.length_a   1.000
_cell.length_b   1.000
_cell.length_c   1.000
_cell.angle_alpha   90.00
_cell.angle_beta   90.00
_cell.angle_gamma   90.00
#
_symmetry.space_group_name_H-M   'P 1'
#
loop_
_entity.id
_entity.type
_entity.pdbx_description
1 polymer ?
#
loop_
_entity_poly.entity_id
_entity_poly.type
_entity_poly.pdbx_seq_one_letter_code
_entity_poly.pdbx_strand_id
1 'polypeptide(L)'
;MLLHFADDNFPVNRERTVALCKKMVENNLEVNWACLSRIEFMDDLDLLKAMAHAGCREIFIGAESGSDEVLKKMKRNYTAEDEPF
;
A
#
# COMPACT_ATOMS: atom_id res chain seq x y z
N MET A 1 19.91 1.26 0.73
CA MET A 1 19.35 0.40 -0.33
C MET A 1 17.88 0.20 -0.02
N LEU A 2 17.00 0.39 -1.01
CA LEU A 2 15.55 0.23 -0.87
C LEU A 2 15.13 -0.99 -1.69
N LEU A 3 14.47 -1.96 -1.05
CA LEU A 3 13.92 -3.13 -1.74
C LEU A 3 12.51 -2.84 -2.24
N HIS A 4 12.16 -3.33 -3.42
CA HIS A 4 10.82 -3.13 -3.96
C HIS A 4 10.09 -4.48 -4.07
N PHE A 5 8.93 -4.59 -3.41
CA PHE A 5 8.00 -5.68 -3.66
C PHE A 5 7.32 -5.45 -5.02
N ALA A 6 7.49 -6.41 -5.92
CA ALA A 6 7.02 -6.31 -7.30
C ALA A 6 5.52 -6.62 -7.48
N ASP A 7 4.81 -6.99 -6.42
CA ASP A 7 3.37 -7.23 -6.44
C ASP A 7 2.60 -5.95 -6.83
N ASP A 8 1.68 -6.04 -7.79
CA ASP A 8 0.86 -4.90 -8.27
C ASP A 8 -0.07 -4.31 -7.20
N ASN A 9 -0.41 -5.10 -6.18
CA ASN A 9 -1.14 -4.65 -5.00
C ASN A 9 -0.72 -5.46 -3.77
N PHE A 10 0.37 -5.04 -3.14
CA PHE A 10 0.99 -5.78 -2.05
C PHE A 10 0.07 -6.04 -0.84
N PRO A 11 -0.71 -5.07 -0.32
CA PRO A 11 -1.55 -5.32 0.86
C PRO A 11 -2.91 -5.97 0.57
N VAL A 12 -3.13 -6.52 -0.64
CA VAL A 12 -4.42 -7.10 -1.04
C VAL A 12 -4.93 -8.16 -0.05
N ASN A 13 -4.02 -8.87 0.61
CA ASN A 13 -4.33 -9.75 1.73
C ASN A 13 -3.77 -9.17 3.03
N ARG A 14 -4.60 -8.38 3.72
CA ARG A 14 -4.26 -7.72 4.98
C ARG A 14 -3.64 -8.66 6.02
N GLU A 15 -4.25 -9.82 6.26
CA GLU A 15 -3.78 -10.76 7.27
C GLU A 15 -2.36 -11.27 6.95
N ARG A 16 -2.12 -11.63 5.69
CA ARG A 16 -0.80 -12.04 5.22
C ARG A 16 0.23 -10.91 5.35
N THR A 17 -0.15 -9.68 5.00
CA THR A 17 0.74 -8.52 5.09
C THR A 17 1.14 -8.22 6.53
N VAL A 18 0.17 -8.22 7.46
CA VAL A 18 0.43 -8.03 8.89
C VAL A 18 1.30 -9.17 9.45
N ALA A 19 1.01 -10.42 9.08
CA ALA A 19 1.81 -11.57 9.50
C ALA A 19 3.25 -11.51 9.00
N LEU A 20 3.47 -11.05 7.77
CA LEU A 20 4.81 -10.81 7.21
C LEU A 20 5.52 -9.69 7.98
N CYS A 21 4.87 -8.54 8.18
CA CYS A 21 5.42 -7.40 8.92
C CYS A 21 5.86 -7.81 10.33
N LYS A 22 5.01 -8.57 11.03
CA LYS A 22 5.33 -9.13 12.35
C LYS A 22 6.58 -10.00 12.31
N LYS A 23 6.68 -10.92 11.35
CA LYS A 23 7.86 -11.78 11.20
C LYS A 23 9.13 -11.00 10.87
N MET A 24 9.05 -9.96 10.05
CA MET A 24 10.20 -9.10 9.74
C MET A 24 10.74 -8.44 11.01
N VAL A 25 9.85 -7.89 11.85
CA VAL A 25 10.21 -7.28 13.13
C VAL A 25 10.76 -8.32 14.12
N GLU A 26 10.10 -9.47 14.28
CA GLU A 26 10.55 -10.56 15.17
C GLU A 26 11.94 -11.09 14.82
N ASN A 27 12.32 -11.06 13.54
CA ASN A 27 13.63 -11.50 13.06
C ASN A 27 14.65 -10.35 12.99
N ASN A 28 14.34 -9.16 13.52
CA ASN A 28 15.19 -7.96 13.46
C ASN A 28 15.68 -7.67 12.03
N LEU A 29 14.80 -7.79 11.05
CA LEU A 29 15.16 -7.58 9.65
C LEU A 29 15.24 -6.07 9.36
N GLU A 30 16.45 -5.52 9.37
CA GLU A 30 16.73 -4.10 9.11
C GLU A 30 16.75 -3.77 7.61
N VAL A 31 15.59 -3.92 6.95
CA VAL A 31 15.44 -3.60 5.53
C VAL A 31 14.41 -2.49 5.33
N ASN A 32 14.79 -1.47 4.56
CA ASN A 32 13.82 -0.50 4.05
C ASN A 32 13.25 -1.06 2.75
N TRP A 33 11.92 -0.99 2.61
CA TRP A 33 11.24 -1.47 1.43
C TRP A 33 10.10 -0.56 0.97
N ALA A 34 9.70 -0.76 -0.27
CA ALA A 34 8.62 -0.09 -0.95
C ALA A 34 7.70 -1.10 -1.64
N CYS A 35 6.47 -0.70 -1.92
CA CYS A 35 5.51 -1.54 -2.64
C CYS A 35 4.51 -0.73 -3.44
N LEU A 36 3.83 -1.38 -4.39
CA LEU A 36 2.63 -0.86 -5.02
C LEU A 36 1.38 -1.22 -4.20
N SER A 37 0.44 -0.28 -4.12
CA SER A 37 -0.86 -0.50 -3.50
C SER A 37 -1.96 0.27 -4.22
N ARG A 38 -3.20 -0.13 -3.95
CA ARG A 38 -4.38 0.64 -4.33
C ARG A 38 -4.79 1.57 -3.19
N ILE A 39 -5.43 2.65 -3.59
CA ILE A 39 -5.93 3.69 -2.69
C ILE A 39 -6.87 3.15 -1.59
N GLU A 40 -7.62 2.09 -1.88
CA GLU A 40 -8.60 1.48 -0.97
C GLU A 40 -7.97 0.97 0.35
N PHE A 41 -6.65 0.76 0.38
CA PHE A 41 -5.93 0.31 1.58
C PHE A 41 -5.37 1.46 2.41
N MET A 42 -5.45 2.71 1.92
CA MET A 42 -4.85 3.86 2.60
C MET A 42 -5.66 4.33 3.82
N ASP A 43 -6.92 3.93 3.93
CA ASP A 43 -7.76 4.19 5.11
C ASP A 43 -7.47 3.24 6.29
N ASP A 44 -6.77 2.13 6.06
CA ASP A 44 -6.43 1.15 7.10
C ASP A 44 -5.16 1.56 7.86
N LEU A 45 -5.33 2.49 8.79
CA LEU A 45 -4.22 3.06 9.56
C LEU A 45 -3.42 2.00 10.34
N ASP A 46 -4.06 0.93 10.80
CA ASP A 46 -3.39 -0.14 11.56
C ASP A 46 -2.48 -0.98 10.65
N LEU A 47 -2.94 -1.28 9.43
CA LEU A 47 -2.11 -1.93 8.41
C LEU A 47 -0.91 -1.04 8.05
N LEU A 48 -1.14 0.25 7.78
CA LEU A 48 -0.07 1.18 7.42
C LEU A 48 0.98 1.33 8.53
N LYS A 49 0.55 1.40 9.80
CA LYS A 49 1.45 1.40 10.95
C LYS A 49 2.27 0.13 11.05
N ALA A 50 1.66 -1.03 10.83
CA ALA A 50 2.36 -2.31 10.84
C ALA A 50 3.43 -2.38 9.73
N MET A 51 3.09 -1.92 8.52
CA MET A 51 4.02 -1.84 7.39
C MET A 51 5.17 -0.88 7.67
N ALA A 52 4.88 0.33 8.18
CA ALA A 52 5.90 1.32 8.52
C ALA A 52 6.86 0.81 9.61
N HIS A 53 6.31 0.15 10.64
CA HIS A 53 7.11 -0.46 11.71
C HIS A 53 8.02 -1.57 11.18
N ALA A 54 7.56 -2.34 10.19
CA ALA A 54 8.33 -3.39 9.53
C ALA A 54 9.27 -2.91 8.42
N GLY A 55 9.47 -1.59 8.28
CA GLY A 55 10.46 -1.03 7.34
C GLY A 55 9.89 -0.51 6.01
N CYS A 56 8.56 -0.45 5.84
CA CYS A 56 7.97 0.21 4.68
C CYS A 56 8.29 1.72 4.74
N ARG A 57 8.82 2.27 3.65
CA ARG A 57 9.18 3.70 3.54
C ARG A 57 8.42 4.40 2.42
N GLU A 58 8.06 3.68 1.37
CA GLU A 58 7.37 4.23 0.21
C GLU A 58 6.24 3.29 -0.21
N ILE A 59 5.07 3.86 -0.52
CA ILE A 59 3.96 3.15 -1.12
C ILE A 59 3.62 3.90 -2.41
N PHE A 60 3.74 3.21 -3.52
CA PHE A 60 3.31 3.72 -4.82
C PHE A 60 1.82 3.44 -4.99
N ILE A 61 1.02 4.50 -5.05
CA ILE A 61 -0.42 4.39 -5.27
C ILE A 61 -0.71 4.49 -6.76
N GLY A 62 -1.41 3.47 -7.27
CA GLY A 62 -1.83 3.42 -8.66
C GLY A 62 -3.01 4.38 -8.93
N ALA A 63 -2.69 5.65 -9.18
CA ALA A 63 -3.67 6.64 -9.61
C ALA A 63 -3.93 6.53 -11.11
N GLU A 64 -5.18 6.24 -11.48
CA GLU A 64 -5.55 5.91 -12.87
C GLU A 64 -6.09 7.13 -13.64
N SER A 65 -6.73 8.06 -12.94
CA SER A 65 -7.33 9.26 -13.53
C SER A 65 -7.68 10.28 -12.45
N GLY A 66 -7.40 11.57 -12.72
CA GLY A 66 -7.90 12.69 -11.90
C GLY A 66 -9.31 13.17 -12.28
N SER A 67 -10.04 12.41 -13.10
CA SER A 67 -11.42 12.72 -13.51
C SER A 67 -12.38 11.67 -12.97
N ASP A 68 -13.30 12.10 -12.09
CA ASP A 68 -14.36 11.24 -11.54
C ASP A 68 -15.23 10.59 -12.62
N GLU A 69 -15.48 11.29 -13.74
CA GLU A 69 -16.21 10.71 -14.87
C GLU A 69 -15.49 9.50 -15.47
N VAL A 70 -14.17 9.60 -15.60
CA VAL A 70 -13.33 8.51 -16.12
C VAL A 70 -13.23 7.39 -15.09
N LEU A 71 -13.00 7.71 -13.81
CA LEU A 71 -12.97 6.72 -12.72
C LEU A 71 -14.28 5.93 -12.64
N LYS A 72 -15.42 6.61 -12.77
CA LYS A 72 -16.75 5.99 -12.81
C LYS A 72 -16.93 5.09 -14.03
N LYS A 73 -16.47 5.50 -15.22
CA LYS A 73 -16.47 4.66 -16.43
C LYS A 73 -15.59 3.41 -16.26
N MET A 74 -14.49 3.53 -15.52
CA MET A 74 -13.60 2.42 -15.16
C MET A 74 -14.13 1.58 -13.99
N LYS A 75 -15.31 1.89 -13.44
CA LYS A 75 -15.91 1.23 -12.28
C LYS A 75 -14.98 1.22 -11.06
N ARG A 76 -14.25 2.31 -10.85
CA ARG A 76 -13.49 2.55 -9.63
C ARG A 76 -14.43 2.97 -8.50
N ASN A 77 -14.08 2.60 -7.28
CA ASN A 77 -14.86 2.88 -6.08
C ASN A 77 -14.28 4.06 -5.26
N TYR A 78 -13.52 4.94 -5.92
CA TYR A 78 -12.91 6.14 -5.34
C TYR A 78 -13.00 7.30 -6.33
N THR A 79 -12.76 8.51 -5.84
CA THR A 79 -12.80 9.79 -6.56
C THR A 79 -11.40 10.40 -6.66
N ALA A 80 -11.23 11.39 -7.53
CA ALA A 80 -9.96 12.08 -7.69
C ALA A 80 -9.51 12.83 -6.42
N GLU A 81 -10.45 13.20 -5.54
CA GLU A 81 -10.14 13.84 -4.24
C GLU A 81 -9.59 12.86 -3.21
N ASP A 82 -9.88 11.56 -3.34
CA ASP A 82 -9.36 10.55 -2.42
C ASP A 82 -7.85 10.33 -2.63
N GLU A 83 -7.34 10.62 -3.83
CA GLU A 83 -5.93 10.42 -4.20
C GLU A 83 -5.01 11.31 -3.34
N PRO A 84 -4.04 10.72 -2.62
CA PRO A 84 -3.14 11.46 -1.76
C PRO A 84 -2.08 12.20 -2.61
N PHE A 85 -2.41 13.41 -3.06
CA PHE A 85 -1.48 14.35 -3.72
C PHE A 85 -0.64 15.13 -2.71
#